data_AF-A0AAP0MCC3-F1
#
_entry.id   AF-A0AAP0MCC3-F1
#
_cell.length_a   1.000
_cell.length_b   1.000
_cell.length_c   1.000
_cell.angle_alpha   90.00
_cell.angle_beta   90.00
_cell.angle_gamma   90.00
#
_symmetry.space_group_name_H-M   'P 1'
#
loop_
_entity.id
_entity.type
_entity.pdbx_description
1 polymer ?
#
loop_
_entity_poly.entity_id
_entity_poly.type
_entity_poly.pdbx_seq_one_letter_code
_entity_poly.pdbx_strand_id
1 'polypeptide(L)' 'MKSPTMLILDGTAIRELPLSVELLIGLVVLNLKDWQYLESLPSTINGLKFLKILNLSIILCLLF' A
#
# COMPACT_ATOMS: atom_id res chain seq x y z
N MET A 1 -15.40 -16.27 10.67
CA MET A 1 -15.33 -14.81 10.40
C MET A 1 -13.93 -14.52 9.87
N LYS A 2 -13.77 -14.07 8.63
CA LYS A 2 -12.43 -13.75 8.11
C LYS A 2 -12.01 -12.39 8.67
N SER A 3 -10.88 -12.34 9.36
CA SER A 3 -10.26 -11.07 9.76
C SER A 3 -9.87 -10.29 8.51
N PRO A 4 -10.12 -8.97 8.44
CA PRO A 4 -9.62 -8.16 7.35
C PRO A 4 -8.08 -8.21 7.37
N THR A 5 -7.48 -8.60 6.24
CA THR A 5 -6.02 -8.61 6.11
C THR A 5 -5.54 -7.19 5.86
N MET A 6 -4.57 -6.74 6.65
CA MET A 6 -3.94 -5.42 6.55
C MET A 6 -2.46 -5.58 6.24
N LEU A 7 -1.95 -4.80 5.29
CA LEU A 7 -0.54 -4.72 4.93
C LEU A 7 -0.07 -3.28 5.14
N ILE A 8 0.99 -3.10 5.91
CA ILE A 8 1.59 -1.81 6.24
C ILE A 8 3.03 -1.81 5.72
N LEU A 9 3.34 -0.89 4.82
CA LEU A 9 4.66 -0.71 4.17
C LEU A 9 5.18 0.71 4.37
N ASP A 10 4.84 1.30 5.51
CA ASP A 10 5.16 2.68 5.83
C ASP A 10 6.67 2.94 5.77
N GLY A 11 7.09 4.02 5.13
CA GLY A 11 8.47 4.48 5.10
C GLY A 11 9.49 3.52 4.46
N THR A 12 9.04 2.51 3.70
CA THR A 12 9.97 1.55 3.08
C THR A 12 10.77 2.18 1.94
N ALA A 13 12.03 1.76 1.79
CA ALA A 13 12.90 2.18 0.68
C ALA A 13 12.58 1.47 -0.65
N ILE A 14 11.54 0.63 -0.67
CA ILE A 14 11.06 -0.05 -1.87
C ILE A 14 10.61 1.02 -2.87
N ARG A 15 10.95 0.90 -4.15
CA ARG A 15 10.57 1.91 -5.17
C ARG A 15 9.27 1.55 -5.90
N GLU A 16 8.95 0.27 -5.91
CA GLU A 16 7.80 -0.29 -6.59
C GLU A 16 7.18 -1.42 -5.76
N LEU A 17 5.86 -1.49 -5.72
CA LEU A 17 5.17 -2.56 -5.03
C LEU A 17 5.32 -3.87 -5.86
N PRO A 18 5.77 -4.98 -5.26
CA PRO A 18 6.02 -6.21 -6.00
C PRO A 18 4.72 -6.81 -6.53
N LEU A 19 4.78 -7.48 -7.69
CA LEU A 19 3.62 -8.12 -8.33
C LEU A 19 2.92 -9.10 -7.38
N SER A 20 3.66 -9.78 -6.50
CA SER A 20 3.12 -10.73 -5.51
C SER A 20 2.10 -10.13 -4.54
N VAL A 21 1.98 -8.80 -4.44
CA VAL A 21 0.91 -8.15 -3.65
C VAL A 21 -0.47 -8.57 -4.15
N GLU A 22 -0.62 -8.86 -5.45
CA GLU A 22 -1.87 -9.29 -6.07
C GLU A 22 -2.37 -10.65 -5.54
N LEU A 23 -1.46 -11.46 -4.97
CA LEU A 23 -1.77 -12.76 -4.39
C LEU A 23 -2.44 -12.64 -3.01
N LEU A 24 -2.52 -11.43 -2.45
CA LEU A 24 -3.21 -11.16 -1.19
C LEU A 24 -4.73 -11.06 -1.41
N ILE A 25 -5.35 -12.20 -1.74
CA ILE A 25 -6.77 -12.39 -2.13
C ILE A 25 -7.79 -11.96 -1.04
N GLY A 26 -7.35 -11.40 0.09
CA GLY A 26 -8.22 -10.86 1.14
C GLY A 26 -7.73 -9.53 1.72
N LEU A 27 -6.82 -8.83 1.04
CA LEU A 27 -6.29 -7.56 1.53
C LEU A 27 -7.39 -6.50 1.53
N VAL A 28 -7.66 -5.94 2.71
CA VAL A 28 -8.67 -4.90 2.91
C VAL A 28 -8.02 -3.54 3.09
N VAL A 29 -6.84 -3.50 3.70
CA VAL A 29 -6.08 -2.26 3.95
C VAL A 29 -4.66 -2.40 3.43
N LEU A 30 -4.24 -1.47 2.59
CA LEU A 30 -2.87 -1.27 2.15
C LEU A 30 -2.42 0.12 2.63
N ASN A 31 -1.52 0.15 3.60
CA ASN A 31 -0.95 1.39 4.13
C ASN A 31 0.46 1.59 3.59
N LEU A 32 0.65 2.69 2.89
CA LEU A 32 1.86 3.09 2.18
C LEU A 32 2.30 4.49 2.66
N LYS A 33 2.10 4.76 3.94
CA LYS A 33 2.37 6.09 4.50
C LYS A 33 3.87 6.38 4.39
N ASP A 34 4.24 7.63 4.16
CA ASP A 34 5.63 8.08 4.10
C ASP A 34 6.45 7.38 3.01
N TRP A 35 5.80 6.91 1.94
CA TRP A 35 6.48 6.26 0.83
C TRP A 35 7.07 7.28 -0.15
N GLN A 36 8.25 7.81 0.20
CA GLN A 36 8.87 8.98 -0.45
C GLN A 36 9.33 8.75 -1.90
N TYR A 37 9.53 7.50 -2.31
CA TYR A 37 10.10 7.14 -3.60
C TYR A 37 9.09 6.44 -4.53
N LEU A 38 7.81 6.38 -4.15
CA LEU A 38 6.79 5.76 -4.99
C LEU A 38 6.40 6.72 -6.12
N GLU A 39 6.97 6.50 -7.30
CA GLU A 39 6.67 7.31 -8.49
C GLU A 39 5.32 6.93 -9.12
N SER A 40 4.94 5.66 -9.03
CA SER A 40 3.65 5.16 -9.51
C SER A 40 3.23 3.89 -8.78
N LEU A 41 1.92 3.67 -8.68
CA LEU A 41 1.39 2.38 -8.26
C LEU A 41 1.47 1.40 -9.43
N PRO A 42 1.90 0.13 -9.22
CA PRO A 42 1.89 -0.83 -10.30
C PRO A 42 0.44 -1.12 -10.73
N SER A 43 0.27 -1.43 -12.02
CA SER A 43 -1.05 -1.80 -12.58
C SER A 43 -1.68 -3.02 -11.90
N THR A 44 -0.87 -3.86 -11.24
CA THR A 44 -1.30 -5.01 -10.44
C THR A 44 -2.13 -4.65 -9.21
N ILE A 45 -2.17 -3.37 -8.80
CA ILE A 45 -3.06 -2.95 -7.71
C ILE A 45 -4.54 -3.21 -8.03
N ASN A 46 -4.91 -3.25 -9.32
CA ASN A 46 -6.25 -3.65 -9.77
C ASN A 46 -6.60 -5.12 -9.43
N GLY A 47 -5.62 -5.96 -9.13
CA GLY A 47 -5.81 -7.34 -8.69
C GLY A 47 -6.35 -7.46 -7.27
N LEU A 48 -6.27 -6.40 -6.45
CA LEU A 48 -6.69 -6.38 -5.06
C LEU A 48 -8.21 -6.17 -4.91
N LYS A 49 -9.00 -7.17 -5.32
CA LYS A 49 -10.48 -7.10 -5.39
C LYS A 49 -11.19 -6.74 -4.09
N PHE A 50 -10.55 -6.93 -2.94
CA PHE A 50 -11.14 -6.67 -1.62
C PHE A 50 -10.57 -5.43 -0.92
N LEU A 51 -9.67 -4.69 -1.59
CA LEU A 51 -9.07 -3.50 -1.02
C LEU A 51 -10.12 -2.41 -0.82
N LYS A 52 -10.22 -1.92 0.41
CA LYS A 52 -11.14 -0.85 0.79
C LYS A 52 -10.41 0.43 1.17
N ILE A 53 -9.20 0.29 1.72
CA ILE A 53 -8.39 1.41 2.19
C ILE A 53 -7.01 1.33 1.53
N LEU A 54 -6.66 2.38 0.80
CA LEU A 54 -5.33 2.63 0.26
C LEU A 54 -4.83 3.94 0.88
N ASN A 55 -3.85 3.87 1.78
CA ASN A 55 -3.28 5.06 2.40
C ASN A 55 -1.96 5.42 1.71
N LEU A 56 -1.93 6.52 0.96
CA LEU A 56 -0.75 7.07 0.28
C LEU A 56 -0.23 8.35 0.97
N SER A 57 -0.64 8.61 2.21
CA SER A 57 -0.26 9.85 2.89
C SER A 57 1.26 9.95 3.02
N ILE A 58 1.84 10.92 2.34
CA ILE A 58 3.21 11.36 2.59
C ILE A 58 3.10 12.39 3.69
N ILE A 59 3.62 12.12 4.89
CA ILE A 59 3.90 13.21 5.82
C ILE A 59 5.12 13.92 5.23
N LEU A 60 4.87 14.96 4.41
CA LEU A 60 5.79 16.09 4.45
C LEU A 60 5.77 16.54 5.90
N CYS A 61 6.92 16.47 6.57
CA CYS A 61 7.12 17.12 7.84
C CYS A 61 6.44 18.50 7.81
N LEU A 62 5.34 18.64 8.56
CA LEU A 62 4.85 19.93 9.04
C LEU A 62 5.81 20.47 10.10
N LEU A 63 7.10 20.55 9.75
CA LEU A 63 8.15 21.19 10.53
C LEU A 63 9.02 21.99 9.56
N PHE A 64 8.43 23.05 9.01
CA PHE A 64 9.11 24.34 8.98
C PHE A 64 8.69 25.08 10.25
#